data_AF-G9X2T6-F1
#
_entry.id   AF-G9X2T6-F1
#
_cell.length_a   1.000
_cell.length_b   1.000
_cell.length_c   1.000
_cell.angle_alpha   90.00
_cell.angle_beta   90.00
_cell.angle_gamma   90.00
#
_symmetry.space_group_name_H-M   'P 1'
#
loop_
_entity.id
_entity.type
_entity.pdbx_description
1 polymer ?
#
loop_
_entity_poly.entity_id
_entity_poly.type
_entity_poly.pdbx_seq_one_letter_code
_entity_poly.pdbx_strand_id
1 'polypeptide(L)'
;MEYKCNICKDEGFVFYKKRMRDNRVYEFSRPCECQIQMQNEKRIEQSNISELFKRCTFFNFAENTNEQKQTKTKAVGFYREVTSQNPANDKATGLLFYGQVGSGDNDIMMIVQ
;
A
#
# COMPACT_ATOMS: atom_id res chain seq x y z
N MET A 1 15.88 -23.38 -15.87
CA MET A 1 14.57 -22.71 -15.77
C MET A 1 14.74 -21.57 -14.79
N GLU A 2 14.53 -20.34 -15.26
CA GLU A 2 14.67 -19.13 -14.45
C GLU A 2 13.27 -18.71 -14.03
N TYR A 3 13.00 -18.69 -12.72
CA TYR A 3 11.71 -18.28 -12.17
C TYR A 3 11.57 -16.76 -12.29
N LYS A 4 10.36 -16.26 -12.59
CA LYS A 4 10.13 -14.81 -12.64
C LYS A 4 10.21 -14.18 -11.25
N CYS A 5 9.75 -14.89 -10.23
CA CYS A 5 9.91 -14.50 -8.84
C CYS A 5 10.74 -15.53 -8.06
N ASN A 6 11.93 -15.13 -7.61
CA ASN A 6 12.80 -15.99 -6.81
C ASN A 6 12.30 -16.24 -5.37
N ILE A 7 11.28 -15.49 -4.91
CA ILE A 7 10.73 -15.59 -3.56
C ILE A 7 9.69 -16.71 -3.48
N CYS A 8 8.67 -16.68 -4.35
CA CYS A 8 7.61 -17.68 -4.38
C CYS A 8 7.80 -18.75 -5.46
N LYS A 9 8.81 -18.62 -6.34
CA LYS A 9 9.03 -19.51 -7.49
C LYS A 9 7.80 -19.61 -8.41
N ASP A 10 7.15 -18.45 -8.62
CA ASP A 10 5.96 -18.29 -9.44
C ASP A 10 4.67 -18.94 -8.89
N GLU A 11 4.68 -19.43 -7.64
CA GLU A 11 3.48 -19.95 -6.93
C GLU A 11 2.56 -18.84 -6.40
N GLY A 12 3.05 -17.61 -6.30
CA GLY A 12 2.29 -16.45 -5.83
C GLY A 12 2.06 -16.38 -4.31
N PHE A 13 2.48 -17.40 -3.55
CA PHE A 13 2.39 -17.43 -2.08
C PHE A 13 3.73 -17.82 -1.44
N VAL A 14 3.95 -17.34 -0.21
CA VAL A 14 5.07 -17.71 0.65
C VAL A 14 4.52 -18.41 1.87
N PHE A 15 4.95 -19.66 2.09
CA PHE A 15 4.56 -20.46 3.23
C PHE A 15 5.52 -20.26 4.40
N TYR A 16 4.98 -20.16 5.61
CA TYR A 16 5.76 -20.01 6.84
C TYR A 16 5.07 -20.72 8.00
N LYS A 17 5.87 -21.22 8.94
CA LYS A 17 5.36 -21.91 10.13
C LYS A 17 5.35 -20.96 11.31
N LYS A 18 4.24 -20.92 12.05
CA LYS A 18 4.10 -20.10 13.26
C LYS A 18 3.59 -20.97 14.40
N ARG A 19 4.24 -20.85 15.57
CA ARG A 19 3.76 -21.46 16.81
C ARG A 19 2.68 -20.56 17.40
N MET A 20 1.51 -21.15 17.64
CA MET A 20 0.37 -20.46 18.24
C MET A 20 0.43 -20.55 19.78
N ARG A 21 -0.48 -19.84 20.46
CA ARG A 21 -0.56 -19.83 21.94
C ARG A 21 -0.84 -21.21 22.55
N ASP A 22 -1.39 -22.12 21.76
CA ASP A 22 -1.68 -23.53 22.12
C ASP A 22 -0.45 -24.46 21.97
N ASN A 23 0.74 -23.90 21.72
CA ASN A 23 2.00 -24.59 21.50
C ASN A 23 2.04 -25.49 20.24
N ARG A 24 1.00 -25.48 19.41
CA ARG A 24 0.96 -26.18 18.13
C ARG A 24 1.59 -25.33 17.04
N VAL A 25 2.26 -25.99 16.09
CA VAL A 25 2.86 -25.36 14.91
C VAL A 25 1.91 -25.53 13.75
N TYR A 26 1.45 -24.41 13.20
CA TYR A 26 0.62 -24.39 12.01
C TYR A 26 1.40 -23.80 10.85
N GLU A 27 1.12 -24.29 9.65
CA GLU A 27 1.61 -23.73 8.40
C GLU A 27 0.62 -22.67 7.91
N PHE A 28 1.15 -21.49 7.62
CA PHE A 28 0.41 -20.35 7.10
C PHE A 28 0.97 -19.99 5.74
N SER A 29 0.15 -19.37 4.91
CA SER A 29 0.58 -18.76 3.66
C SER A 29 0.29 -17.27 3.71
N ARG A 30 1.16 -16.48 3.07
CA ARG A 30 0.90 -15.08 2.73
C ARG A 30 1.08 -14.89 1.24
N PRO A 31 0.34 -14.00 0.58
CA PRO A 31 0.61 -13.65 -0.81
C PRO A 31 2.04 -13.13 -0.94
N CYS A 32 2.71 -13.51 -2.02
CA CYS A 32 4.02 -13.00 -2.35
C CYS A 32 3.93 -11.57 -2.86
N GLU A 33 4.97 -10.77 -2.67
CA GLU A 33 5.04 -9.37 -3.14
C GLU A 33 4.78 -9.25 -4.64
N CYS A 34 5.29 -10.19 -5.45
CA CYS A 34 5.02 -10.22 -6.89
C CYS A 34 3.52 -10.37 -7.22
N GLN A 35 2.77 -11.13 -6.41
CA GLN A 35 1.34 -11.34 -6.59
C GLN A 35 0.57 -10.09 -6.18
N ILE A 36 0.99 -9.43 -5.09
CA ILE A 36 0.42 -8.15 -4.63
C ILE A 36 0.63 -7.08 -5.70
N GLN A 37 1.85 -6.96 -6.23
CA GLN A 37 2.17 -6.00 -7.28
C GLN A 37 1.32 -6.21 -8.54
N MET A 38 1.25 -7.45 -9.04
CA MET A 38 0.42 -7.77 -10.21
C MET A 38 -1.06 -7.45 -9.97
N GLN A 39 -1.58 -7.72 -8.77
CA GLN A 39 -2.97 -7.40 -8.43
C GLN A 39 -3.20 -5.89 -8.36
N ASN A 40 -2.27 -5.13 -7.80
CA ASN A 40 -2.37 -3.67 -7.74
C ASN A 40 -2.32 -3.05 -9.14
N GLU A 41 -1.42 -3.51 -10.01
CA GLU A 41 -1.35 -3.08 -11.41
C GLU A 41 -2.69 -3.34 -12.13
N LYS A 42 -3.26 -4.55 -12.00
CA LYS A 42 -4.57 -4.88 -12.57
C LYS A 42 -5.70 -4.00 -12.02
N ARG A 43 -5.69 -3.70 -10.71
CA ARG A 43 -6.70 -2.81 -10.10
C ARG A 43 -6.59 -1.39 -10.66
N ILE A 44 -5.37 -0.89 -10.81
CA ILE A 44 -5.13 0.42 -11.42
C ILE A 44 -5.59 0.42 -12.88
N GLU A 45 -5.26 -0.60 -13.67
CA GLU A 45 -5.71 -0.73 -15.07
C GLU A 45 -7.23 -0.80 -15.21
N GLN A 46 -7.89 -1.51 -14.30
CA GLN A 46 -9.35 -1.62 -14.26
C GLN A 46 -10.01 -0.36 -13.68
N SER A 47 -9.25 0.51 -13.04
CA SER A 47 -9.76 1.80 -12.58
C SER A 47 -9.85 2.76 -13.76
N ASN A 48 -10.97 3.49 -13.87
CA ASN A 48 -11.13 4.58 -14.85
C ASN A 48 -10.23 5.81 -14.52
N ILE A 49 -9.23 5.65 -13.65
CA ILE A 49 -8.32 6.70 -13.17
C ILE A 49 -6.84 6.28 -13.29
N SER A 50 -6.54 5.25 -14.09
CA SER A 50 -5.18 4.71 -14.27
C SER A 50 -4.14 5.75 -14.69
N GLU A 51 -4.54 6.74 -15.51
CA GLU A 51 -3.66 7.83 -15.94
C GLU A 51 -3.36 8.83 -14.82
N LEU A 52 -4.34 9.09 -13.93
CA LEU A 52 -4.15 9.96 -12.76
C LEU A 52 -3.17 9.32 -11.77
N PHE A 53 -3.29 8.01 -11.53
CA PHE A 53 -2.34 7.25 -10.72
C PHE A 53 -0.89 7.38 -11.21
N LYS A 54 -0.68 7.36 -12.54
CA LYS A 54 0.67 7.48 -13.12
C LYS A 54 1.25 8.88 -12.98
N ARG A 55 0.40 9.92 -12.91
CA ARG A 55 0.83 11.33 -12.88
C ARG A 55 0.99 11.85 -11.44
N CYS A 56 0.10 11.45 -10.54
CA CYS A 56 0.06 11.92 -9.16
C CYS A 56 0.98 11.07 -8.27
N THR A 57 2.19 11.56 -8.03
CA THR A 57 3.16 10.94 -7.11
C THR A 57 3.58 11.92 -6.03
N PHE A 58 4.18 11.44 -4.92
CA PHE A 58 4.76 12.32 -3.89
C PHE A 58 5.81 13.29 -4.44
N PHE A 59 6.44 12.96 -5.58
CA PHE A 59 7.44 13.80 -6.24
C PHE A 59 6.82 14.90 -7.09
N ASN A 60 5.65 14.64 -7.69
CA ASN A 60 4.98 15.57 -8.60
C ASN A 60 3.92 16.44 -7.91
N PHE A 61 3.61 16.17 -6.65
CA PHE A 61 2.64 16.96 -5.89
C PHE A 61 3.20 18.34 -5.53
N ALA A 62 2.60 19.38 -6.10
CA ALA A 62 2.96 20.76 -5.83
C ALA A 62 2.40 21.23 -4.48
N GLU A 63 3.31 21.53 -3.55
CA GLU A 63 2.99 22.05 -2.23
C GLU A 63 2.84 23.58 -2.27
N ASN A 64 1.69 24.06 -2.71
CA ASN A 64 1.42 25.49 -2.88
C ASN A 64 1.00 26.16 -1.56
N THR A 65 0.51 25.39 -0.59
CA THR A 65 0.08 25.90 0.72
C THR A 65 0.74 25.16 1.89
N ASN A 66 0.71 25.77 3.08
CA ASN A 66 1.23 25.14 4.30
C ASN A 66 0.38 23.93 4.72
N GLU A 67 -0.93 23.98 4.47
CA GLU A 67 -1.87 22.90 4.73
C GLU A 67 -1.51 21.68 3.87
N GLN A 68 -1.23 21.89 2.58
CA GLN A 68 -0.79 20.83 1.67
C GLN A 68 0.51 20.15 2.14
N LYS A 69 1.48 20.93 2.64
CA LYS A 69 2.72 20.40 3.23
C LYS A 69 2.46 19.54 4.46
N GLN A 70 1.59 20.00 5.36
CA GLN A 70 1.23 19.25 6.56
C GLN A 70 0.49 17.97 6.22
N THR A 71 -0.46 18.02 5.28
CA THR A 71 -1.24 16.85 4.85
C THR A 71 -0.33 15.82 4.19
N LYS A 72 0.58 16.23 3.30
CA LYS A 72 1.60 15.33 2.72
C LYS A 72 2.49 14.70 3.79
N THR A 73 2.93 15.48 4.78
CA THR A 73 3.77 14.97 5.88
C THR A 73 3.03 13.90 6.70
N LYS A 74 1.76 14.16 7.04
CA LYS A 74 0.91 13.19 7.75
C LYS A 74 0.67 11.92 6.92
N ALA A 75 0.40 12.09 5.63
CA ALA A 75 0.21 10.99 4.68
C ALA A 75 1.46 10.09 4.57
N VAL A 76 2.65 10.67 4.42
CA VAL A 76 3.92 9.91 4.38
C VAL A 76 4.19 9.24 5.73
N GLY A 77 3.93 9.93 6.84
CA GLY A 77 4.07 9.36 8.19
C GLY A 77 3.18 8.14 8.39
N PHE A 78 1.90 8.26 8.02
CA PHE A 78 0.92 7.18 8.06
C PHE A 78 1.36 5.98 7.20
N TYR A 79 1.78 6.23 5.96
CA TYR A 79 2.28 5.18 5.07
C TYR A 79 3.44 4.42 5.71
N ARG A 80 4.42 5.13 6.28
CA ARG A 80 5.57 4.53 6.96
C ARG A 80 5.16 3.70 8.17
N GLU A 81 4.23 4.19 8.98
CA GLU A 81 3.70 3.47 10.15
C GLU A 81 3.03 2.17 9.74
N VAL A 82 2.20 2.19 8.69
CA VAL A 82 1.51 1.00 8.17
C VAL A 82 2.51 0.00 7.57
N THR A 83 3.52 0.46 6.84
CA THR A 83 4.54 -0.45 6.26
C THR A 83 5.54 -1.00 7.28
N SER A 84 5.77 -0.29 8.38
CA SER A 84 6.73 -0.71 9.43
C SER A 84 6.13 -1.69 10.42
N GLN A 85 4.80 -1.74 10.53
CA GLN A 85 4.12 -2.72 11.36
C GLN A 85 4.07 -4.07 10.63
N ASN A 86 4.67 -5.10 11.25
CA ASN A 86 4.42 -6.48 10.86
C ASN A 86 2.89 -6.69 10.76
N PRO A 87 2.36 -7.27 9.67
CA PRO A 87 0.92 -7.30 9.33
C PRO A 87 0.02 -8.11 10.29
N ALA A 88 0.47 -8.37 11.52
CA ALA A 88 -0.20 -9.15 12.53
C ALA A 88 -1.13 -8.31 13.45
N ASN A 89 -1.26 -7.00 13.25
CA ASN A 89 -2.21 -6.17 13.97
C ASN A 89 -3.47 -5.94 13.12
N ASP A 90 -4.58 -6.60 13.49
CA ASP A 90 -5.94 -6.47 12.92
C ASP A 90 -6.58 -5.08 13.14
N LYS A 91 -5.79 -4.00 13.26
CA LYS A 91 -6.34 -2.65 13.36
C LYS A 91 -6.50 -2.07 11.97
N ALA A 92 -7.75 -1.81 11.59
CA ALA A 92 -8.06 -0.95 10.45
C ALA A 92 -7.38 0.41 10.66
N THR A 93 -6.33 0.66 9.90
CA THR A 93 -5.60 1.92 9.90
C THR A 93 -6.05 2.63 8.64
N GLY A 94 -6.99 3.56 8.75
CA GLY A 94 -7.51 4.35 7.63
C GLY A 94 -7.10 5.79 7.79
N LEU A 95 -6.81 6.47 6.68
CA LEU A 95 -6.52 7.91 6.65
C LEU A 95 -7.68 8.63 5.95
N LEU A 96 -8.30 9.59 6.65
CA LEU A 96 -9.40 10.41 6.11
C LEU A 96 -8.85 11.77 5.70
N PHE A 97 -9.06 12.12 4.42
CA PHE A 97 -8.82 13.47 3.90
C PHE A 97 -10.14 14.23 3.84
N TYR A 98 -10.16 15.47 4.33
CA TYR A 98 -11.34 16.35 4.30
C TYR A 98 -10.92 17.82 4.21
N GLY A 99 -11.68 18.61 3.47
CA GLY A 99 -11.37 20.01 3.19
C GLY A 99 -12.32 20.63 2.17
N GLN A 100 -12.07 21.90 1.84
CA GLN A 100 -12.85 22.63 0.83
C GLN A 100 -12.55 22.08 -0.57
N VAL A 101 -13.55 22.12 -1.47
CA VAL A 101 -13.34 21.76 -2.89
C VAL A 101 -12.16 22.55 -3.46
N GLY A 102 -11.18 21.83 -4.04
CA GLY A 102 -9.96 22.41 -4.62
C GLY A 102 -8.78 22.58 -3.65
N SER A 103 -8.88 22.11 -2.40
CA SER A 103 -7.79 22.10 -1.40
C SER A 103 -6.61 21.18 -1.78
N GLY A 104 -6.84 20.21 -2.68
CA GLY A 104 -5.87 19.17 -3.04
C GLY A 104 -6.05 17.85 -2.29
N ASP A 105 -7.15 17.64 -1.57
CA ASP A 105 -7.43 16.41 -0.82
C ASP A 105 -7.43 15.16 -1.71
N ASN A 106 -8.05 15.26 -2.89
CA ASN A 106 -8.12 14.17 -3.87
C ASN A 106 -6.74 13.83 -4.45
N ASP A 107 -5.91 14.84 -4.68
CA ASP A 107 -4.56 14.65 -5.24
C ASP A 107 -3.67 13.92 -4.25
N ILE A 108 -3.71 14.30 -2.96
CA ILE A 108 -2.97 13.61 -1.91
C ILE A 108 -3.51 12.20 -1.67
N MET A 109 -4.83 12.02 -1.70
CA MET A 109 -5.44 10.69 -1.61
C MET A 109 -4.93 9.75 -2.69
N MET A 110 -4.84 10.20 -3.95
CA MET A 110 -4.33 9.39 -5.06
C MET A 110 -2.87 8.98 -4.88
N ILE A 111 -2.09 9.76 -4.14
CA ILE A 111 -0.66 9.50 -3.91
C ILE A 111 -0.42 8.42 -2.84
N VAL A 112 -1.34 8.24 -1.90
CA VAL A 112 -1.16 7.41 -0.68
C VAL A 112 -1.72 5.98 -0.82
N GLN A 113 -2.37 5.69 -1.95
CA GLN A 113 -3.01 4.40 -2.27
C GLN A 113 -2.02 3.25 -2.52
#